data_AF-A0A1R2D4W5-F1
#
_entry.id   AF-A0A1R2D4W5-F1
#
_cell.length_a   1.000
_cell.length_b   1.000
_cell.length_c   1.000
_cell.angle_alpha   90.00
_cell.angle_beta   90.00
_cell.angle_gamma   90.00
#
_symmetry.space_group_name_H-M   'P 1'
#
loop_
_entity.id
_entity.type
_entity.pdbx_description
1 polymer ?
#
loop_
_entity_poly.entity_id
_entity_poly.type
_entity_poly.pdbx_seq_one_letter_code
_entity_poly.pdbx_strand_id
1 'polypeptide(L)'
;MFIEDTQDNSTTSSEECPSLTKKRGKTYKLPAKLSKKVTAVDNFFKFIKPKKNPNQIIISFPKKEYIRCKLIRGTKKSIRNLGKKAFPKKIGNFENISSLMLDNWNTMMHYFQENQKVLSLFSSTQDKIPDKETKSYNLKFCKMFFERSEVREAFQFYVKYLFSDYDCNRLCKEFNFQCCRGHGHTLECGKKWEELKHFILNDMVEEIGFKLEDEGNWRDEGNLKDENFEGDKENQGEKLAFEETPGLVNLMCVEEQPKWIQKMIFREYLMNNTF
;
A
#
# COMPACT_ATOMS: atom_id res chain seq x y z
N MET A 1 -14.41 -62.05 -2.93
CA MET A 1 -15.43 -63.08 -2.69
C MET A 1 -15.88 -62.89 -1.25
N PHE A 2 -17.19 -62.87 -1.03
CA PHE A 2 -17.93 -62.60 0.22
C PHE A 2 -18.15 -61.12 0.59
N ILE A 3 -19.35 -60.73 0.15
CA ILE A 3 -20.29 -59.72 0.59
C ILE A 3 -20.67 -59.98 2.06
N GLU A 4 -20.92 -58.94 2.85
CA GLU A 4 -22.09 -58.91 3.72
C GLU A 4 -22.49 -57.47 4.08
N ASP A 5 -23.72 -57.16 3.67
CA ASP A 5 -24.53 -56.01 3.99
C ASP A 5 -24.93 -56.02 5.47
N THR A 6 -25.16 -54.84 6.06
CA THR A 6 -26.29 -54.74 7.00
C THR A 6 -26.96 -53.37 6.95
N GLN A 7 -28.25 -53.51 6.71
CA GLN A 7 -29.36 -52.60 6.52
C GLN A 7 -29.79 -51.78 7.76
N ASP A 8 -30.37 -50.62 7.45
CA ASP A 8 -31.74 -50.19 7.81
C ASP A 8 -32.09 -49.31 9.03
N ASN A 9 -32.96 -48.34 8.68
CA ASN A 9 -34.20 -47.90 9.35
C ASN A 9 -34.15 -46.72 10.34
N SER A 10 -34.73 -45.58 9.94
CA SER A 10 -36.17 -45.32 10.17
C SER A 10 -36.56 -43.85 10.03
N THR A 11 -37.50 -43.63 9.10
CA THR A 11 -38.41 -42.50 8.95
C THR A 11 -39.30 -42.33 10.18
N THR A 12 -39.62 -41.10 10.58
CA THR A 12 -40.96 -40.76 11.10
C THR A 12 -41.23 -39.27 10.98
N SER A 13 -42.31 -38.98 10.28
CA SER A 13 -43.00 -37.69 10.20
C SER A 13 -43.69 -37.37 11.52
N SER A 14 -43.92 -36.09 11.80
CA SER A 14 -45.27 -35.59 12.15
C SER A 14 -45.26 -34.06 12.24
N GLU A 15 -46.22 -33.50 11.53
CA GLU A 15 -46.76 -32.16 11.69
C GLU A 15 -47.30 -32.00 13.12
N GLU A 16 -47.18 -30.81 13.71
CA GLU A 16 -48.30 -30.16 14.41
C GLU A 16 -47.93 -28.73 14.85
N CYS A 17 -48.85 -27.83 14.55
CA CYS A 17 -48.82 -26.41 14.86
C CYS A 17 -49.83 -26.15 16.00
N PRO A 18 -49.44 -25.48 17.09
CA PRO A 18 -50.43 -24.81 17.92
C PRO A 18 -50.09 -23.34 18.22
N SER A 19 -51.03 -22.49 17.80
CA SER A 19 -51.68 -21.42 18.56
C SER A 19 -50.85 -20.40 19.35
N LEU A 20 -50.98 -19.17 18.87
CA LEU A 20 -50.93 -17.88 19.58
C LEU A 20 -51.20 -17.93 21.09
N THR A 21 -50.20 -17.60 21.89
CA THR A 21 -50.39 -17.07 23.25
C THR A 21 -49.74 -15.68 23.38
N LYS A 22 -50.60 -14.70 23.63
CA LYS A 22 -50.30 -13.30 23.97
C LYS A 22 -49.46 -13.26 25.26
N LYS A 23 -48.19 -12.89 25.19
CA LYS A 23 -47.40 -12.47 26.36
C LYS A 23 -46.97 -11.01 26.24
N ARG A 24 -47.43 -10.23 27.23
CA ARG A 24 -47.06 -8.85 27.54
C ARG A 24 -45.55 -8.68 27.71
N GLY A 25 -45.05 -7.51 27.28
CA GLY A 25 -44.00 -6.77 27.96
C GLY A 25 -42.55 -7.22 27.75
N LYS A 26 -41.94 -6.81 26.64
CA LYS A 26 -40.49 -6.54 26.60
C LYS A 26 -40.27 -5.17 25.98
N THR A 27 -40.08 -4.17 26.82
CA THR A 27 -39.41 -2.93 26.42
C THR A 27 -37.99 -3.31 26.02
N TYR A 28 -37.73 -3.36 24.72
CA TYR A 28 -36.38 -3.48 24.20
C TYR A 28 -35.61 -2.23 24.60
N LYS A 29 -34.78 -2.33 25.64
CA LYS A 29 -33.73 -1.34 25.87
C LYS A 29 -32.85 -1.36 24.62
N LEU A 30 -32.93 -0.30 23.83
CA LEU A 30 -31.99 -0.06 22.74
C LEU A 30 -30.58 -0.12 23.35
N PRO A 31 -29.69 -1.02 22.89
CA PRO A 31 -28.33 -1.06 23.38
C PRO A 31 -27.72 0.32 23.13
N ALA A 32 -27.16 0.92 24.18
CA ALA A 32 -26.42 2.17 24.09
C ALA A 32 -25.44 2.03 22.92
N LYS A 33 -25.70 2.79 21.85
CA LYS A 33 -24.89 2.74 20.64
C LYS A 33 -23.47 3.11 21.05
N LEU A 34 -22.58 2.12 21.10
CA LEU A 34 -21.15 2.35 21.22
C LEU A 34 -20.80 3.28 20.06
N SER A 35 -20.55 4.56 20.34
CA SER A 35 -20.12 5.53 19.34
C SER A 35 -18.80 5.01 18.78
N LYS A 36 -18.84 4.37 17.61
CA LYS A 36 -17.64 3.89 16.94
C LYS A 36 -16.73 5.11 16.76
N LYS A 37 -15.54 5.08 17.37
CA LYS A 37 -14.53 6.11 17.15
C LYS A 37 -14.27 6.18 15.64
N VAL A 38 -14.54 7.32 15.03
CA VAL A 38 -14.21 7.58 13.63
C VAL A 38 -12.70 7.55 13.51
N THR A 39 -12.19 6.80 12.55
CA THR A 39 -10.76 6.65 12.31
C THR A 39 -10.37 7.44 11.06
N ALA A 40 -9.09 7.83 10.93
CA ALA A 40 -8.61 8.58 9.76
C ALA A 40 -8.96 7.88 8.42
N VAL A 41 -9.01 6.54 8.44
CA VAL A 41 -9.37 5.70 7.29
C VAL A 41 -10.81 5.93 6.81
N ASP A 42 -11.72 6.28 7.72
CA ASP A 42 -13.14 6.51 7.42
C ASP A 42 -13.37 7.81 6.63
N ASN A 43 -12.35 8.68 6.55
CA ASN A 43 -12.41 9.92 5.76
C ASN A 43 -12.19 9.72 4.25
N PHE A 44 -11.86 8.49 3.84
CA PHE A 44 -11.57 8.10 2.46
C PHE A 44 -12.65 7.20 1.89
N PHE A 45 -12.70 7.12 0.57
CA PHE A 45 -13.61 6.20 -0.10
C PHE A 45 -12.99 5.59 -1.34
N LYS A 46 -13.62 4.51 -1.81
CA LYS A 46 -13.18 3.71 -2.94
C LYS A 46 -14.38 3.37 -3.79
N PHE A 47 -14.26 3.64 -5.08
CA PHE A 47 -15.24 3.21 -6.07
C PHE A 47 -15.05 1.74 -6.42
N ILE A 48 -16.13 0.97 -6.32
CA ILE A 48 -16.17 -0.43 -6.70
C ILE A 48 -17.15 -0.57 -7.85
N LYS A 49 -16.67 -1.11 -8.98
CA LYS A 49 -17.52 -1.52 -10.10
C LYS A 49 -18.17 -2.86 -9.74
N PRO A 50 -19.50 -2.94 -9.58
CA PRO A 50 -20.17 -4.17 -9.26
C PRO A 50 -20.14 -5.10 -10.47
N LYS A 51 -19.98 -6.40 -10.21
CA LYS A 51 -19.90 -7.42 -11.26
C LYS A 51 -21.18 -7.55 -12.08
N LYS A 52 -22.34 -7.25 -11.49
CA LYS A 52 -23.65 -7.47 -12.11
C LYS A 52 -24.12 -6.31 -12.99
N ASN A 53 -23.84 -5.07 -12.60
CA ASN A 53 -24.30 -3.87 -13.30
C ASN A 53 -23.15 -2.89 -13.51
N PRO A 54 -22.44 -2.92 -14.66
CA PRO A 54 -21.27 -2.09 -14.89
C PRO A 54 -21.56 -0.57 -14.81
N ASN A 55 -22.82 -0.17 -14.98
CA ASN A 55 -23.26 1.23 -14.91
C ASN A 55 -23.49 1.74 -13.48
N GLN A 56 -23.52 0.85 -12.48
CA GLN A 56 -23.67 1.26 -11.08
C GLN A 56 -22.29 1.47 -10.46
N ILE A 57 -22.08 2.59 -9.76
CA ILE A 57 -20.84 2.83 -9.01
C ILE A 57 -21.17 2.70 -7.52
N ILE A 58 -20.49 1.77 -6.82
CA ILE A 58 -20.61 1.62 -5.37
C ILE A 58 -19.49 2.39 -4.70
N ILE A 59 -19.84 3.28 -3.79
CA ILE A 59 -18.89 3.97 -2.91
C ILE A 59 -18.74 3.16 -1.63
N SER A 60 -17.51 2.81 -1.28
CA SER A 60 -17.20 2.06 -0.06
C SER A 60 -16.05 2.73 0.70
N PHE A 61 -16.02 2.60 2.02
CA PHE A 61 -14.87 3.02 2.82
C PHE A 61 -13.76 1.97 2.74
N PRO A 62 -12.48 2.37 2.63
CA PRO A 62 -11.39 1.42 2.64
C PRO A 62 -11.30 0.72 4.00
N LYS A 63 -11.03 -0.58 3.99
CA LYS A 63 -10.80 -1.33 5.24
C LYS A 63 -9.38 -1.07 5.73
N LYS A 64 -9.18 -0.97 7.05
CA LYS A 64 -7.83 -0.90 7.67
C LYS A 64 -6.89 -2.00 7.18
N GLU A 65 -7.40 -3.23 7.07
CA GLU A 65 -6.63 -4.38 6.54
C GLU A 65 -6.10 -4.14 5.12
N TYR A 66 -6.88 -3.47 4.26
CA TYR A 66 -6.45 -3.16 2.91
C TYR A 66 -5.27 -2.18 2.92
N ILE A 67 -5.30 -1.18 3.81
CA ILE A 67 -4.20 -0.22 3.98
C ILE A 67 -2.94 -0.93 4.46
N ARG A 68 -3.04 -1.75 5.51
CA ARG A 68 -1.93 -2.56 6.03
C ARG A 68 -1.30 -3.40 4.92
N CYS A 69 -2.13 -4.12 4.17
CA CYS A 69 -1.71 -4.93 3.02
C CYS A 69 -0.96 -4.10 1.97
N LYS A 70 -1.51 -2.95 1.59
CA LYS A 70 -0.92 -2.07 0.59
C LYS A 70 0.46 -1.57 1.03
N LEU A 71 0.57 -1.09 2.27
CA LEU A 71 1.82 -0.53 2.80
C LEU A 71 2.89 -1.60 3.03
N ILE A 72 2.53 -2.78 3.56
CA ILE A 72 3.47 -3.90 3.72
C ILE A 72 4.00 -4.34 2.34
N ARG A 73 3.11 -4.46 1.34
CA ARG A 73 3.55 -4.78 -0.04
C ARG A 73 4.46 -3.70 -0.62
N GLY A 74 4.13 -2.43 -0.40
CA GLY A 74 4.95 -1.29 -0.79
C GLY A 74 6.34 -1.34 -0.16
N THR A 75 6.41 -1.58 1.15
CA THR A 75 7.65 -1.74 1.91
C THR A 75 8.48 -2.89 1.35
N LYS A 76 7.90 -4.09 1.19
CA LYS A 76 8.61 -5.23 0.58
C LYS A 76 9.10 -4.91 -0.84
N LYS A 77 8.29 -4.23 -1.65
CA LYS A 77 8.69 -3.78 -3.00
C LYS A 77 9.87 -2.81 -2.91
N SER A 78 9.87 -1.91 -1.93
CA SER A 78 10.96 -0.97 -1.76
C SER A 78 12.28 -1.63 -1.42
N ILE A 79 12.28 -2.54 -0.46
CA ILE A 79 13.46 -3.33 -0.07
C ILE A 79 14.04 -4.08 -1.28
N ARG A 80 13.19 -4.71 -2.11
CA ARG A 80 13.65 -5.39 -3.34
C ARG A 80 14.26 -4.44 -4.37
N ASN A 81 13.72 -3.23 -4.49
CA ASN A 81 14.22 -2.23 -5.44
C ASN A 81 15.56 -1.65 -4.96
N LEU A 82 15.68 -1.36 -3.66
CA LEU A 82 16.93 -0.90 -3.04
C LEU A 82 18.04 -1.95 -3.17
N GLY A 83 17.72 -3.23 -2.98
CA GLY A 83 18.65 -4.33 -3.22
C GLY A 83 19.18 -4.44 -4.66
N LYS A 84 18.45 -3.87 -5.63
CA LYS A 84 18.88 -3.79 -7.04
C LYS A 84 19.57 -2.47 -7.39
N LYS A 85 19.86 -1.61 -6.40
CA LYS A 85 20.36 -0.25 -6.60
C LYS A 85 19.48 0.57 -7.57
N ALA A 86 18.17 0.34 -7.54
CA ALA A 86 17.24 1.01 -8.43
C ALA A 86 17.03 2.48 -8.04
N PHE A 87 16.64 3.32 -9.00
CA PHE A 87 16.28 4.72 -8.76
C PHE A 87 14.91 4.90 -8.07
N PRO A 88 14.70 6.02 -7.36
CA PRO A 88 13.46 6.35 -6.62
C PRO A 88 12.18 6.23 -7.45
N LYS A 89 12.25 6.60 -8.73
CA LYS A 89 11.11 6.58 -9.68
C LYS A 89 10.48 5.19 -9.86
N LYS A 90 11.16 4.09 -9.51
CA LYS A 90 10.59 2.74 -9.61
C LYS A 90 9.68 2.38 -8.43
N ILE A 91 9.76 3.11 -7.32
CA ILE A 91 8.99 2.83 -6.11
C ILE A 91 7.61 3.50 -6.15
N GLY A 92 7.55 4.77 -6.57
CA GLY A 92 6.30 5.52 -6.75
C GLY A 92 6.28 6.26 -8.08
N ASN A 93 5.07 6.62 -8.52
CA ASN A 93 4.83 7.33 -9.77
C ASN A 93 5.11 8.84 -9.57
N PHE A 94 6.38 9.19 -9.42
CA PHE A 94 6.82 10.56 -9.24
C PHE A 94 7.20 11.18 -10.58
N GLU A 95 6.54 12.28 -10.94
CA GLU A 95 6.88 13.07 -12.12
C GLU A 95 8.18 13.85 -11.86
N ASN A 96 8.22 14.55 -10.71
CA ASN A 96 9.37 15.29 -10.20
C ASN A 96 9.81 14.73 -8.84
N ILE A 97 11.10 14.86 -8.53
CA ILE A 97 11.69 14.43 -7.25
C ILE A 97 12.11 15.69 -6.50
N SER A 98 11.49 16.00 -5.37
CA SER A 98 11.97 17.09 -4.50
C SER A 98 13.25 16.70 -3.74
N SER A 99 13.93 17.71 -3.17
CA SER A 99 15.04 17.49 -2.23
C SER A 99 14.62 16.63 -1.05
N LEU A 100 13.50 16.96 -0.39
CA LEU A 100 12.98 16.21 0.75
C LEU A 100 12.73 14.73 0.41
N MET A 101 12.23 14.44 -0.78
CA MET A 101 12.05 13.06 -1.24
C MET A 101 13.36 12.34 -1.45
N LEU A 102 14.34 13.02 -2.06
CA LEU A 102 15.67 12.48 -2.26
C LEU A 102 16.37 12.20 -0.93
N ASP A 103 16.20 13.08 0.06
CA ASP A 103 16.75 12.92 1.40
C ASP A 103 16.13 11.70 2.11
N ASN A 104 14.80 11.59 2.07
CA ASN A 104 14.10 10.41 2.59
C ASN A 104 14.51 9.12 1.87
N TRP A 105 14.73 9.20 0.56
CA TRP A 105 15.22 8.08 -0.24
C TRP A 105 16.62 7.64 0.18
N ASN A 106 17.54 8.59 0.30
CA ASN A 106 18.93 8.33 0.67
C ASN A 106 19.00 7.76 2.09
N THR A 107 18.21 8.30 3.01
CA THR A 107 18.07 7.77 4.37
C THR A 107 17.59 6.32 4.34
N MET A 108 16.53 6.03 3.57
CA MET A 108 16.00 4.67 3.41
C MET A 108 17.02 3.72 2.76
N MET A 109 17.79 4.20 1.79
CA MET A 109 18.84 3.43 1.11
C MET A 109 19.99 3.09 2.05
N HIS A 110 20.49 4.07 2.81
CA HIS A 110 21.54 3.88 3.81
C HIS A 110 21.12 2.83 4.83
N TYR A 111 19.93 3.02 5.42
CA TYR A 111 19.36 2.10 6.39
C TYR A 111 19.24 0.67 5.84
N PHE A 112 18.82 0.53 4.58
CA PHE A 112 18.73 -0.77 3.93
C PHE A 112 20.10 -1.43 3.75
N GLN A 113 21.14 -0.67 3.43
CA GLN A 113 22.49 -1.20 3.25
C GLN A 113 23.05 -1.75 4.57
N GLU A 114 22.85 -1.03 5.67
CA GLU A 114 23.26 -1.46 7.02
C GLU A 114 22.52 -2.73 7.47
N ASN A 115 21.24 -2.85 7.11
CA ASN A 115 20.36 -3.94 7.56
C ASN A 115 20.03 -4.97 6.46
N GLN A 116 20.84 -5.04 5.40
CA GLN A 116 20.52 -5.78 4.18
C GLN A 116 20.19 -7.26 4.43
N LYS A 117 20.98 -7.92 5.29
CA LYS A 117 20.81 -9.35 5.62
C LYS A 117 19.41 -9.61 6.19
N VAL A 118 18.99 -8.84 7.19
CA VAL A 118 17.67 -8.99 7.82
C VAL A 118 16.57 -8.63 6.83
N LEU A 119 16.64 -7.45 6.21
CA LEU A 119 15.56 -6.93 5.37
C LEU A 119 15.32 -7.77 4.10
N SER A 120 16.38 -8.36 3.53
CA SER A 120 16.26 -9.23 2.36
C SER A 120 15.34 -10.43 2.61
N LEU A 121 15.37 -11.02 3.80
CA LEU A 121 14.50 -12.13 4.22
C LEU A 121 13.02 -11.73 4.15
N PHE A 122 12.67 -10.53 4.60
CA PHE A 122 11.27 -10.07 4.61
C PHE A 122 10.77 -9.61 3.23
N SER A 123 11.70 -9.32 2.31
CA SER A 123 11.40 -8.84 0.96
C SER A 123 10.95 -9.93 -0.02
N SER A 124 11.24 -11.20 0.32
CA SER A 124 10.94 -12.37 -0.51
C SER A 124 9.44 -12.50 -0.81
N THR A 125 9.13 -12.86 -2.05
CA THR A 125 7.79 -13.27 -2.50
C THR A 125 7.64 -14.79 -2.53
N GLN A 126 8.74 -15.52 -2.34
CA GLN A 126 8.78 -16.98 -2.41
C GLN A 126 8.38 -17.63 -1.10
N ASP A 127 8.48 -16.89 0.01
CA ASP A 127 7.89 -17.30 1.28
C ASP A 127 6.37 -17.18 1.12
N LYS A 128 5.79 -18.24 0.56
CA LYS A 128 4.37 -18.49 0.63
C LYS A 128 4.02 -18.32 2.09
N ILE A 129 3.13 -17.36 2.35
CA ILE A 129 2.59 -17.14 3.68
C ILE A 129 2.25 -18.53 4.27
N PRO A 130 2.96 -18.98 5.33
CA PRO A 130 3.13 -20.40 5.61
C PRO A 130 1.80 -21.12 5.83
N ASP A 131 0.77 -20.38 6.26
CA ASP A 131 -0.54 -20.94 6.55
C ASP A 131 -1.66 -20.26 5.75
N LYS A 132 -2.72 -21.04 5.45
CA LYS A 132 -3.99 -20.49 4.95
C LYS A 132 -4.57 -19.43 5.90
N GLU A 133 -4.27 -19.52 7.20
CA GLU A 133 -4.71 -18.58 8.24
C GLU A 133 -4.08 -17.19 8.12
N THR A 134 -2.84 -17.11 7.63
CA THR A 134 -2.10 -15.84 7.52
C THR A 134 -2.21 -15.21 6.13
N LYS A 135 -2.93 -15.84 5.19
CA LYS A 135 -3.17 -15.31 3.82
C LYS A 135 -3.91 -13.96 3.81
N SER A 136 -4.67 -13.68 4.86
CA SER A 136 -5.23 -12.34 5.11
C SER A 136 -4.16 -11.54 5.84
N TYR A 137 -3.97 -10.26 5.50
CA TYR A 137 -3.04 -9.37 6.20
C TYR A 137 -3.65 -8.97 7.56
N ASN A 138 -4.09 -9.99 8.29
CA ASN A 138 -4.74 -9.93 9.58
C ASN A 138 -3.72 -9.55 10.65
N LEU A 139 -4.23 -9.34 11.86
CA LEU A 139 -3.41 -8.88 12.97
C LEU A 139 -2.24 -9.84 13.28
N LYS A 140 -2.46 -11.16 13.17
CA LYS A 140 -1.42 -12.18 13.39
C LYS A 140 -0.29 -12.05 12.38
N PHE A 141 -0.60 -11.90 11.08
CA PHE A 141 0.40 -11.67 10.05
C PHE A 141 1.14 -10.35 10.26
N CYS A 142 0.43 -9.27 10.55
CA CYS A 142 1.04 -7.96 10.81
C CYS A 142 2.01 -8.02 11.99
N LYS A 143 1.63 -8.67 13.10
CA LYS A 143 2.52 -8.86 14.26
C LYS A 143 3.84 -9.54 13.89
N MET A 144 3.77 -10.64 13.16
CA MET A 144 4.94 -11.36 12.68
C MET A 144 5.79 -10.51 11.72
N PHE A 145 5.17 -9.77 10.80
CA PHE A 145 5.91 -8.90 9.88
C PHE A 145 6.67 -7.78 10.60
N PHE A 146 6.06 -7.20 11.63
CA PHE A 146 6.61 -6.08 12.40
C PHE A 146 7.40 -6.51 13.64
N GLU A 147 7.66 -7.81 13.84
CA GLU A 147 8.35 -8.35 15.02
C GLU A 147 9.77 -7.80 15.15
N ARG A 148 10.49 -7.70 14.03
CA ARG A 148 11.84 -7.15 13.93
C ARG A 148 11.83 -5.63 13.90
N SER A 149 12.64 -4.98 14.73
CA SER A 149 12.78 -3.51 14.74
C SER A 149 13.25 -3.01 13.38
N GLU A 150 14.12 -3.76 12.71
CA GLU A 150 14.66 -3.36 11.41
C GLU A 150 13.56 -3.21 10.35
N VAL A 151 12.55 -4.09 10.42
CA VAL A 151 11.40 -4.05 9.52
C VAL A 151 10.46 -2.89 9.87
N ARG A 152 10.31 -2.56 11.16
CA ARG A 152 9.50 -1.41 11.60
C ARG A 152 10.12 -0.09 11.14
N GLU A 153 11.41 0.09 11.29
CA GLU A 153 12.13 1.29 10.84
C GLU A 153 12.13 1.41 9.31
N ALA A 154 12.42 0.33 8.58
CA ALA A 154 12.31 0.31 7.12
C ALA A 154 10.90 0.67 6.63
N PHE A 155 9.86 0.21 7.34
CA PHE A 155 8.47 0.59 7.07
C PHE A 155 8.23 2.09 7.29
N GLN A 156 8.72 2.66 8.39
CA GLN A 156 8.60 4.10 8.66
C GLN A 156 9.30 4.93 7.57
N PHE A 157 10.51 4.58 7.17
CA PHE A 157 11.22 5.26 6.08
C PHE A 157 10.43 5.17 4.78
N TYR A 158 9.85 4.02 4.46
CA TYR A 158 8.99 3.87 3.29
C TYR A 158 7.76 4.79 3.36
N VAL A 159 7.10 4.90 4.52
CA VAL A 159 5.95 5.80 4.70
C VAL A 159 6.38 7.27 4.61
N LYS A 160 7.48 7.67 5.27
CA LYS A 160 8.04 9.04 5.19
C LYS A 160 8.37 9.39 3.73
N TYR A 161 9.03 8.48 3.00
CA TYR A 161 9.27 8.61 1.56
C TYR A 161 7.97 8.73 0.76
N LEU A 162 6.98 7.88 1.02
CA LEU A 162 5.71 7.87 0.30
C LEU A 162 4.96 9.21 0.45
N PHE A 163 5.07 9.86 1.59
CA PHE A 163 4.41 11.13 1.91
C PHE A 163 5.32 12.37 1.80
N SER A 164 6.54 12.23 1.26
CA SER A 164 7.53 13.31 1.15
C SER A 164 7.05 14.48 0.29
N ASP A 165 6.61 14.20 -0.94
CA ASP A 165 5.98 15.20 -1.81
C ASP A 165 4.47 15.09 -1.74
N TYR A 166 3.86 16.05 -1.06
CA TYR A 166 2.42 16.08 -0.92
C TYR A 166 1.74 16.32 -2.28
N ASP A 167 1.15 15.27 -2.84
CA ASP A 167 0.31 15.33 -4.03
C ASP A 167 -0.89 14.38 -3.85
N CYS A 168 -2.08 14.98 -3.68
CA CYS A 168 -3.34 14.26 -3.53
C CYS A 168 -3.62 13.30 -4.70
N ASN A 169 -3.33 13.70 -5.94
CA ASN A 169 -3.60 12.88 -7.12
C ASN A 169 -2.72 11.64 -7.12
N ARG A 170 -1.43 11.82 -6.84
CA ARG A 170 -0.47 10.72 -6.68
C ARG A 170 -0.89 9.78 -5.55
N LEU A 171 -1.22 10.30 -4.37
CA LEU A 171 -1.65 9.49 -3.22
C LEU A 171 -2.95 8.72 -3.52
N CYS A 172 -3.93 9.35 -4.18
CA CYS A 172 -5.15 8.67 -4.62
C CYS A 172 -4.83 7.50 -5.56
N LYS A 173 -3.95 7.70 -6.55
CA LYS A 173 -3.49 6.65 -7.47
C LYS A 173 -2.75 5.52 -6.73
N GLU A 174 -1.82 5.88 -5.85
CA GLU A 174 -0.97 4.92 -5.14
C GLU A 174 -1.81 4.03 -4.21
N PHE A 175 -2.68 4.62 -3.39
CA PHE A 175 -3.54 3.88 -2.47
C PHE A 175 -4.78 3.27 -3.16
N ASN A 176 -5.13 3.73 -4.37
CA ASN A 176 -6.37 3.39 -5.06
C ASN A 176 -7.63 3.75 -4.23
N PHE A 177 -7.59 4.94 -3.62
CA PHE A 177 -8.69 5.57 -2.89
C PHE A 177 -8.91 6.98 -3.43
N GLN A 178 -9.97 7.63 -2.93
CA GLN A 178 -10.23 9.03 -3.12
C GLN A 178 -10.47 9.72 -1.77
N CYS A 179 -9.99 10.96 -1.66
CA CYS A 179 -10.14 11.80 -0.48
C CYS A 179 -11.33 12.79 -0.59
N CYS A 180 -11.81 13.06 -1.81
CA CYS A 180 -12.94 13.94 -2.12
C CYS A 180 -13.68 13.48 -3.38
N ARG A 181 -14.98 13.80 -3.49
CA ARG A 181 -15.84 13.39 -4.62
C ARG A 181 -15.62 14.20 -5.90
N GLY A 182 -15.05 15.40 -5.78
CA GLY A 182 -14.82 16.30 -6.92
C GLY A 182 -13.49 16.06 -7.62
N HIS A 183 -13.31 16.70 -8.78
CA HIS A 183 -12.06 16.69 -9.53
C HIS A 183 -10.97 17.60 -8.93
N GLY A 184 -11.37 18.60 -8.13
CA GLY A 184 -10.45 19.50 -7.44
C GLY A 184 -10.21 19.08 -6.00
N HIS A 185 -8.94 18.97 -5.62
CA HIS A 185 -8.54 18.76 -4.23
C HIS A 185 -8.59 20.08 -3.46
N THR A 186 -8.99 20.01 -2.19
CA THR A 186 -9.07 21.16 -1.28
C THR A 186 -8.05 21.02 -0.15
N LEU A 187 -7.89 22.07 0.66
CA LEU A 187 -7.07 22.02 1.88
C LEU A 187 -7.51 20.88 2.83
N GLU A 188 -8.80 20.54 2.84
CA GLU A 188 -9.32 19.43 3.65
C GLU A 188 -8.82 18.07 3.17
N CYS A 189 -8.54 17.89 1.87
CA CYS A 189 -7.85 16.71 1.37
C CYS A 189 -6.44 16.62 1.98
N GLY A 190 -5.77 17.78 2.07
CA GLY A 190 -4.56 18.04 2.86
C GLY A 190 -4.55 17.30 4.19
N LYS A 191 -5.45 17.77 5.05
CA LYS A 191 -5.60 17.30 6.43
C LYS A 191 -5.90 15.80 6.51
N LYS A 192 -6.83 15.29 5.70
CA LYS A 192 -7.17 13.85 5.69
C LYS A 192 -5.96 12.96 5.40
N TRP A 193 -5.12 13.35 4.45
CA TRP A 193 -3.92 12.59 4.10
C TRP A 193 -2.86 12.67 5.21
N GLU A 194 -2.70 13.81 5.87
CA GLU A 194 -1.80 13.93 7.02
C GLU A 194 -2.32 13.12 8.23
N GLU A 195 -3.62 13.15 8.50
CA GLU A 195 -4.27 12.28 9.50
C GLU A 195 -4.04 10.80 9.18
N LEU A 196 -4.14 10.41 7.91
CA LEU A 196 -3.86 9.03 7.51
C LEU A 196 -2.38 8.67 7.72
N LYS A 197 -1.46 9.56 7.39
CA LYS A 197 -0.03 9.35 7.62
C LYS A 197 0.26 9.20 9.13
N HIS A 198 -0.33 10.06 9.96
CA HIS A 198 -0.23 9.97 11.42
C HIS A 198 -0.80 8.65 11.93
N PHE A 199 -1.99 8.26 11.49
CA PHE A 199 -2.58 6.96 11.80
C PHE A 199 -1.68 5.80 11.40
N ILE A 200 -1.06 5.84 10.21
CA ILE A 200 -0.17 4.78 9.73
C ILE A 200 1.08 4.65 10.59
N LEU A 201 1.71 5.78 10.93
CA LEU A 201 2.96 5.78 11.67
C LEU A 201 2.74 5.43 13.15
N ASN A 202 1.66 5.94 13.77
CA ASN A 202 1.44 5.83 15.20
C ASN A 202 0.37 4.76 15.50
N ASP A 203 -0.90 5.11 15.30
CA ASP A 203 -2.04 4.31 15.73
C ASP A 203 -2.02 2.88 15.18
N MET A 204 -1.64 2.71 13.91
CA MET A 204 -1.64 1.41 13.24
C MET A 204 -0.56 0.49 13.82
N VAL A 205 0.61 1.03 14.15
CA VAL A 205 1.73 0.27 14.74
C VAL A 205 1.39 -0.11 16.18
N GLU A 206 0.77 0.81 16.93
CA GLU A 206 0.26 0.55 18.28
C GLU A 206 -0.87 -0.49 18.29
N GLU A 207 -1.83 -0.41 17.36
CA GLU A 207 -2.89 -1.41 17.18
C GLU A 207 -2.33 -2.81 16.92
N ILE A 208 -1.18 -2.90 16.26
CA ILE A 208 -0.48 -4.18 16.02
C ILE A 208 0.19 -4.69 17.30
N GLY A 209 0.47 -3.82 18.27
CA GLY A 209 1.03 -4.16 19.58
C GLY A 209 2.49 -3.76 19.74
N PHE A 210 3.00 -2.85 18.91
CA PHE A 210 4.34 -2.30 19.05
C PHE A 210 4.24 -0.84 19.47
N LYS A 211 5.05 -0.44 20.44
CA LYS A 211 5.25 0.98 20.72
C LYS A 211 6.35 1.49 19.80
N LEU A 212 6.14 2.65 19.20
CA LEU A 212 7.26 3.42 18.72
C LEU A 212 8.04 3.84 19.96
N GLU A 213 9.32 3.46 20.03
CA GLU A 213 10.22 4.14 20.96
C GLU A 213 10.17 5.62 20.58
N ASP A 214 9.89 6.47 21.57
CA ASP A 214 9.70 7.91 21.35
C ASP A 214 10.83 8.42 20.45
N GLU A 215 10.51 9.19 19.41
CA GLU A 215 11.47 9.84 18.50
C GLU A 215 12.42 10.84 19.23
N GLY A 216 12.55 10.74 20.55
CA GLY A 216 13.49 11.51 21.37
C GLY A 216 14.91 10.95 21.29
N ASN A 217 15.53 11.00 20.10
CA ASN A 217 16.97 11.34 19.98
C ASN A 217 17.51 11.46 18.55
N TRP A 218 16.70 11.41 17.49
CA TRP A 218 17.20 11.53 16.11
C TRP A 218 17.24 12.98 15.58
N ARG A 219 16.94 13.98 16.42
CA ARG A 219 17.19 15.39 16.08
C ARG A 219 18.59 15.79 16.55
N ASP A 220 19.40 16.23 15.60
CA ASP A 220 20.55 17.13 15.77
C ASP A 220 21.80 16.62 16.49
N GLU A 221 22.45 15.57 15.96
CA GLU A 221 23.92 15.50 15.97
C GLU A 221 24.51 15.57 14.56
N GLY A 222 23.85 16.34 13.68
CA GLY A 222 24.42 16.86 12.44
C GLY A 222 25.09 18.21 12.65
N ASN A 223 25.84 18.38 13.74
CA ASN A 223 26.76 19.51 13.89
C ASN A 223 27.97 19.21 12.99
N LEU A 224 27.81 19.47 11.69
CA LEU A 224 28.90 19.50 10.74
C LEU A 224 29.80 20.66 11.20
N LYS A 225 30.78 20.34 12.04
CA LYS A 225 31.91 21.24 12.24
C LYS A 225 32.59 21.36 10.89
N ASP A 226 32.47 22.54 10.29
CA ASP A 226 33.40 23.05 9.31
C ASP A 226 34.80 23.04 9.93
N GLU A 227 35.46 21.88 9.93
CA GLU A 227 36.90 21.81 10.10
C GLU A 227 37.53 22.01 8.73
N ASN A 228 38.00 23.25 8.55
CA ASN A 228 39.05 23.68 7.62
C ASN A 228 39.84 22.52 7.00
N PHE A 229 39.49 22.15 5.77
CA PHE A 229 40.37 21.38 4.90
C PHE A 229 41.08 22.36 3.96
N GLU A 230 42.13 23.02 4.48
CA GLU A 230 43.22 23.53 3.64
C GLU A 230 44.06 22.32 3.23
N GLY A 231 43.94 21.92 1.98
CA GLY A 231 44.65 20.76 1.43
C GLY A 231 44.87 20.93 -0.07
N ASP A 232 45.97 21.60 -0.38
CA ASP A 232 46.80 21.58 -1.57
C ASP A 232 46.18 21.19 -2.94
N LYS A 233 46.25 22.18 -3.82
CA LYS A 233 46.27 22.02 -5.26
C LYS A 233 47.49 21.21 -5.66
N GLU A 234 47.32 19.98 -6.12
CA GLU A 234 48.10 19.49 -7.26
C GLU A 234 47.53 18.20 -7.88
N ASN A 235 47.14 18.37 -9.14
CA ASN A 235 47.57 17.55 -10.27
C ASN A 235 46.72 16.36 -10.76
N GLN A 236 46.68 16.35 -12.10
CA GLN A 236 46.41 15.28 -13.05
C GLN A 236 44.94 14.96 -13.36
N GLY A 237 44.55 15.52 -14.51
CA GLY A 237 43.29 15.27 -15.17
C GLY A 237 43.21 13.85 -15.72
N GLU A 238 42.11 13.20 -15.40
CA GLU A 238 41.61 12.07 -16.14
C GLU A 238 40.47 12.58 -17.04
N LYS A 239 40.82 12.75 -18.31
CA LYS A 239 39.95 13.21 -19.39
C LYS A 239 38.98 12.07 -19.73
N LEU A 240 37.86 11.99 -19.01
CA LEU A 240 36.74 11.15 -19.39
C LEU A 240 36.09 11.75 -20.65
N ALA A 241 36.43 11.16 -21.80
CA ALA A 241 35.89 11.49 -23.10
C ALA A 241 34.36 11.30 -23.07
N PHE A 242 33.65 12.42 -23.10
CA PHE A 242 32.24 12.46 -23.42
C PHE A 242 32.13 12.43 -24.95
N GLU A 243 31.86 11.26 -25.52
CA GLU A 243 31.51 11.13 -26.93
C GLU A 243 30.12 11.74 -27.14
N GLU A 244 30.10 12.96 -27.68
CA GLU A 244 28.90 13.50 -28.32
C GLU A 244 28.62 12.67 -29.57
N THR A 245 27.49 11.95 -29.56
CA THR A 245 26.90 11.37 -30.76
C THR A 245 25.91 12.37 -31.36
N PRO A 246 26.15 12.90 -32.58
CA PRO A 246 25.16 13.68 -33.29
C PRO A 246 24.33 12.73 -34.17
N GLY A 247 23.03 12.63 -33.92
CA GLY A 247 22.16 11.80 -34.75
C GLY A 247 20.70 11.81 -34.34
N LEU A 248 19.92 12.68 -34.99
CA LEU A 248 18.47 12.64 -35.05
C LEU A 248 17.91 11.22 -35.17
N VAL A 249 16.95 10.84 -34.32
CA VAL A 249 15.61 10.40 -34.78
C VAL A 249 14.58 10.85 -33.74
N ASN A 250 13.61 11.63 -34.20
CA ASN A 250 12.38 11.95 -33.50
C ASN A 250 11.59 10.64 -33.29
N LEU A 251 11.88 9.89 -32.22
CA LEU A 251 11.06 8.76 -31.80
C LEU A 251 10.00 9.29 -30.86
N MET A 252 8.80 9.51 -31.40
CA MET A 252 7.59 9.54 -30.59
C MET A 252 7.57 8.28 -29.73
N CYS A 253 7.74 8.43 -28.42
CA CYS A 253 7.39 7.38 -27.47
C CYS A 253 5.89 7.15 -27.58
N VAL A 254 5.50 6.18 -28.40
CA VAL A 254 4.16 5.60 -28.32
C VAL A 254 4.13 4.87 -26.99
N GLU A 255 3.51 5.49 -25.97
CA GLU A 255 3.09 4.79 -24.77
C GLU A 255 2.37 3.51 -25.21
N GLU A 256 2.85 2.35 -24.75
CA GLU A 256 2.19 1.07 -24.99
C GLU A 256 0.73 1.20 -24.55
N GLN A 257 -0.15 1.35 -25.54
CA GLN A 257 -1.57 1.53 -25.28
C GLN A 257 -2.10 0.28 -24.58
N PRO A 258 -2.91 0.41 -23.52
CA PRO A 258 -3.54 -0.73 -22.86
C PRO A 258 -4.16 -1.70 -23.88
N LYS A 259 -3.98 -3.01 -23.67
CA LYS A 259 -4.41 -4.08 -24.61
C LYS A 259 -5.86 -3.99 -25.08
N TRP A 260 -6.74 -3.32 -24.34
CA TRP A 260 -8.14 -3.12 -24.74
C TRP A 260 -8.29 -2.01 -25.80
N ILE A 261 -7.46 -0.96 -25.78
CA ILE A 261 -7.40 0.09 -26.81
C ILE A 261 -6.87 -0.50 -28.11
N GLN A 262 -5.81 -1.32 -28.03
CA GLN A 262 -5.27 -2.04 -29.18
C GLN A 262 -6.33 -2.95 -29.83
N LYS A 263 -7.13 -3.67 -29.02
CA LYS A 263 -8.25 -4.48 -29.51
C LYS A 263 -9.38 -3.64 -30.13
N MET A 264 -9.62 -2.44 -29.62
CA MET A 264 -10.61 -1.52 -30.21
C MET A 264 -10.18 -1.03 -31.59
N ILE A 265 -8.94 -0.54 -31.70
CA ILE A 265 -8.36 -0.05 -32.96
C ILE A 265 -8.33 -1.17 -34.01
N PHE A 266 -7.93 -2.39 -33.59
CA PHE A 266 -7.90 -3.54 -34.48
C PHE A 266 -9.30 -3.95 -34.96
N ARG A 267 -10.33 -3.79 -34.11
CA ARG A 267 -11.72 -4.09 -34.47
C ARG A 267 -12.29 -3.07 -35.45
N GLU A 268 -12.00 -1.77 -35.29
CA GLU A 268 -12.38 -0.74 -36.26
C GLU A 268 -11.69 -0.94 -37.61
N TYR A 269 -10.40 -1.28 -37.60
CA TYR A 269 -9.65 -1.55 -38.82
C TYR A 269 -10.23 -2.73 -39.63
N LEU A 270 -10.68 -3.80 -38.95
CA LEU A 270 -11.31 -4.94 -39.61
C LEU A 270 -12.71 -4.63 -40.15
N MET A 271 -13.46 -3.75 -39.50
CA MET A 271 -14.81 -3.36 -39.95
C MET A 271 -14.78 -2.42 -41.15
N ASN A 272 -13.70 -1.65 -41.32
CA ASN A 272 -13.56 -0.65 -42.38
C ASN A 272 -12.85 -1.17 -43.65
N ASN A 273 -12.29 -2.38 -43.62
CA ASN A 273 -11.53 -2.96 -44.75
C ASN A 273 -12.14 -4.23 -45.35
N THR A 274 -13.40 -4.54 -45.04
CA THR A 274 -14.17 -5.54 -45.78
C THR A 274 -14.82 -4.87 -46.98
N PHE A 275 -14.09 -4.84 -48.10
CA PHE A 275 -14.62 -4.78 -49.47
C PHE A 275 -14.34 -6.10 -50.16
#